data_AF-A0A2I0JEZ2-F1
#
_entry.id   AF-A0A2I0JEZ2-F1
#
_cell.length_a   1.000
_cell.length_b   1.000
_cell.length_c   1.000
_cell.angle_alpha   90.00
_cell.angle_beta   90.00
_cell.angle_gamma   90.00
#
_symmetry.space_group_name_H-M   'P 1'
#
loop_
_entity.id
_entity.type
_entity.pdbx_description
1 polymer ?
#
loop_
_entity_poly.entity_id
_entity_poly.type
_entity_poly.pdbx_seq_one_letter_code
_entity_poly.pdbx_strand_id
1 'polypeptide(L)'
;MLKLSRTLGMTARQIGAMKDCVEELADSVEELRRSIAEMSRLRRTSDFGLVMNDIETWVSAALTDETTCSDGFAGKAMNSKVKNAVRGQILTVAHLTSNALALINRFAALNG
;
A
#
# COMPACT_ATOMS: atom_id res chain seq x y z
N MET A 1 -10.32 10.11 -2.49
CA MET A 1 -9.70 10.51 -3.77
C MET A 1 -10.62 11.28 -4.72
N LEU A 2 -11.70 10.70 -5.26
CA LEU A 2 -12.57 11.38 -6.26
C LEU A 2 -13.28 12.67 -5.77
N LYS A 3 -13.54 12.80 -4.46
CA LYS A 3 -14.09 14.04 -3.89
C LYS A 3 -13.05 15.17 -3.82
N LEU A 4 -11.76 14.83 -3.65
CA LEU A 4 -10.65 15.79 -3.63
C LEU A 4 -10.42 16.39 -5.01
N SER A 5 -10.61 15.62 -6.09
CA SER A 5 -10.40 16.13 -7.44
C SER A 5 -11.41 17.18 -7.86
N ARG A 6 -12.66 17.06 -7.42
CA ARG A 6 -13.71 18.05 -7.69
C ARG A 6 -13.57 19.32 -6.84
N THR A 7 -13.08 19.21 -5.61
CA THR A 7 -13.01 20.35 -4.67
C THR A 7 -11.75 21.20 -4.83
N LEU A 8 -10.68 20.65 -5.43
CA LEU A 8 -9.38 21.32 -5.50
C LEU A 8 -9.04 21.93 -6.87
N GLY A 9 -9.89 21.77 -7.89
CA GLY A 9 -9.63 22.28 -9.24
C GLY A 9 -8.36 21.67 -9.84
N MET A 10 -8.29 20.33 -9.88
CA MET A 10 -7.11 19.61 -10.35
C MET A 10 -6.86 19.77 -11.86
N THR A 11 -5.60 19.87 -12.25
CA THR A 11 -5.20 19.82 -13.67
C THR A 11 -5.35 18.42 -14.24
N ALA A 12 -5.37 18.28 -15.57
CA ALA A 12 -5.43 16.98 -16.24
C ALA A 12 -4.31 16.02 -15.77
N ARG A 13 -3.08 16.54 -15.57
CA ARG A 13 -1.95 15.77 -15.06
C ARG A 13 -2.20 15.26 -13.64
N GLN A 14 -2.77 16.10 -12.77
CA GLN A 14 -3.09 15.69 -11.40
C GLN A 14 -4.22 14.67 -11.38
N ILE A 15 -5.19 14.79 -12.28
CA ILE A 15 -6.26 13.80 -12.44
C ILE A 15 -5.68 12.46 -12.88
N GLY A 16 -4.70 12.44 -13.80
CA GLY A 16 -3.94 11.26 -14.16
C GLY A 16 -3.29 10.61 -12.94
N ALA A 17 -2.40 11.34 -12.25
CA ALA A 17 -1.72 10.84 -11.05
C ALA A 17 -2.69 10.35 -9.94
N MET A 18 -3.88 10.93 -9.85
CA MET A 18 -4.92 10.49 -8.91
C MET A 18 -5.60 9.19 -9.34
N LYS A 19 -5.77 8.95 -10.64
CA LYS A 19 -6.27 7.66 -11.14
C LYS A 19 -5.24 6.58 -10.88
N ASP A 20 -4.00 6.83 -11.26
CA ASP A 20 -2.88 5.91 -11.06
C ASP A 20 -2.76 5.56 -9.56
N CYS A 21 -2.77 6.56 -8.68
CA CYS A 21 -2.74 6.28 -7.24
C CYS A 21 -3.95 5.46 -6.73
N VAL A 22 -5.16 5.65 -7.28
CA VAL A 22 -6.32 4.84 -6.88
C VAL A 22 -6.18 3.40 -7.34
N GLU A 23 -5.55 3.17 -8.48
CA GLU A 23 -5.21 1.84 -9.00
C GLU A 23 -4.19 1.15 -8.09
N GLU A 24 -3.06 1.82 -7.79
CA GLU A 24 -2.04 1.31 -6.85
C GLU A 24 -2.65 0.94 -5.49
N LEU A 25 -3.51 1.80 -4.93
CA LEU A 25 -4.18 1.49 -3.64
C LEU A 25 -5.17 0.32 -3.74
N ALA A 26 -5.78 0.09 -4.91
CA ALA A 26 -6.65 -1.05 -5.11
C ALA A 26 -5.83 -2.36 -5.15
N ASP A 27 -4.67 -2.31 -5.78
CA ASP A 27 -3.70 -3.41 -5.80
C ASP A 27 -3.17 -3.69 -4.39
N SER A 28 -2.78 -2.66 -3.63
CA SER A 28 -2.39 -2.81 -2.21
C SER A 28 -3.47 -3.53 -1.38
N VAL A 29 -4.75 -3.21 -1.60
CA VAL A 29 -5.87 -3.87 -0.90
C VAL A 29 -5.98 -5.35 -1.29
N GLU A 30 -5.78 -5.69 -2.55
CA GLU A 30 -5.80 -7.07 -3.03
C GLU A 30 -4.62 -7.88 -2.46
N GLU A 31 -3.43 -7.31 -2.41
CA GLU A 31 -2.24 -7.94 -1.86
C GLU A 31 -2.36 -8.15 -0.35
N LEU A 32 -2.89 -7.17 0.39
CA LEU A 32 -3.21 -7.35 1.81
C LEU A 32 -4.26 -8.45 2.03
N ARG A 33 -5.26 -8.58 1.15
CA ARG A 33 -6.24 -9.68 1.21
C ARG A 33 -5.59 -11.04 0.97
N ARG A 34 -4.68 -11.15 0.00
CA ARG A 34 -3.89 -12.37 -0.25
C ARG A 34 -3.05 -12.72 0.96
N SER A 35 -2.38 -11.74 1.56
CA SER A 35 -1.62 -11.90 2.80
C SER A 35 -2.47 -12.51 3.92
N ILE A 36 -3.69 -11.98 4.14
CA ILE A 36 -4.62 -12.50 5.16
C ILE A 36 -5.09 -13.93 4.83
N ALA A 37 -5.35 -14.22 3.54
CA ALA A 37 -5.72 -15.55 3.11
C ALA A 37 -4.60 -16.57 3.37
N GLU A 38 -3.35 -16.22 3.07
CA GLU A 38 -2.17 -17.05 3.37
C GLU A 38 -1.93 -17.21 4.88
N MET A 39 -2.10 -16.16 5.68
CA MET A 39 -2.01 -16.25 7.15
C MET A 39 -2.97 -17.30 7.73
N SER A 40 -4.16 -17.48 7.13
CA SER A 40 -5.13 -18.50 7.56
C SER A 40 -4.64 -19.94 7.34
N ARG A 41 -3.66 -20.13 6.44
CA ARG A 41 -3.06 -21.42 6.10
C ARG A 41 -1.90 -21.78 7.03
N LEU A 42 -1.30 -20.82 7.76
CA LEU A 42 -0.13 -21.04 8.61
C LEU A 42 -0.31 -22.16 9.65
N ARG A 43 -1.53 -22.33 10.20
CA ARG A 43 -1.82 -23.38 11.20
C ARG A 43 -2.00 -24.78 10.61
N ARG A 44 -2.10 -24.91 9.29
CA ARG A 44 -2.47 -26.14 8.58
C ARG A 44 -1.41 -26.61 7.59
N THR A 45 -0.48 -25.73 7.21
CA THR A 45 0.59 -26.04 6.25
C THR A 45 1.73 -26.80 6.94
N SER A 46 2.33 -27.76 6.23
CA SER A 46 3.62 -28.34 6.59
C SER A 46 4.80 -27.51 6.09
N ASP A 47 4.55 -26.59 5.16
CA ASP A 47 5.54 -25.68 4.58
C ASP A 47 5.29 -24.26 5.11
N PHE A 48 5.75 -24.02 6.33
CA PHE A 48 5.63 -22.72 6.98
C PHE A 48 6.44 -21.65 6.25
N GLY A 49 7.67 -21.99 5.83
CA GLY A 49 8.59 -21.05 5.20
C GLY A 49 8.06 -20.50 3.89
N LEU A 50 7.49 -21.35 3.02
CA LEU A 50 6.91 -20.91 1.76
C LEU A 50 5.69 -20.00 1.99
N VAL A 51 4.76 -20.40 2.86
CA VAL A 51 3.57 -19.57 3.16
C VAL A 51 3.97 -18.24 3.81
N MET A 52 4.97 -18.23 4.68
CA MET A 52 5.48 -17.00 5.28
C MET A 52 6.10 -16.06 4.25
N ASN A 53 6.89 -16.59 3.32
CA ASN A 53 7.48 -15.80 2.24
C ASN A 53 6.40 -15.17 1.33
N ASP A 54 5.34 -15.93 1.01
CA ASP A 54 4.21 -15.39 0.25
C ASP A 54 3.56 -14.20 1.00
N ILE A 55 3.34 -14.33 2.31
CA ILE A 55 2.78 -13.25 3.14
C ILE A 55 3.71 -12.02 3.14
N GLU A 56 5.01 -12.21 3.40
CA GLU A 56 6.00 -11.13 3.42
C GLU A 56 6.07 -10.42 2.06
N THR A 57 6.01 -11.18 0.96
CA THR A 57 6.00 -10.67 -0.42
C THR A 57 4.79 -9.78 -0.64
N TRP A 58 3.57 -10.26 -0.35
CA TRP A 58 2.35 -9.49 -0.61
C TRP A 58 2.24 -8.24 0.26
N VAL A 59 2.62 -8.29 1.55
CA VAL A 59 2.61 -7.08 2.38
C VAL A 59 3.67 -6.07 1.96
N SER A 60 4.84 -6.54 1.48
CA SER A 60 5.89 -5.65 0.96
C SER A 60 5.50 -4.99 -0.37
N ALA A 61 4.77 -5.72 -1.22
CA ALA A 61 4.21 -5.18 -2.45
C ALA A 61 3.19 -4.07 -2.14
N ALA A 62 2.28 -4.29 -1.18
CA ALA A 62 1.28 -3.29 -0.80
C ALA A 62 1.93 -1.98 -0.33
N LEU A 63 3.02 -2.08 0.45
CA LEU A 63 3.79 -0.93 0.90
C LEU A 63 4.50 -0.20 -0.27
N THR A 64 4.90 -0.95 -1.29
CA THR A 64 5.53 -0.40 -2.50
C THR A 64 4.52 0.39 -3.31
N ASP A 65 3.32 -0.15 -3.54
CA ASP A 65 2.23 0.51 -4.26
C ASP A 65 1.77 1.81 -3.57
N GLU A 66 1.64 1.77 -2.23
CA GLU A 66 1.37 2.96 -1.43
C GLU A 66 2.47 4.03 -1.62
N THR A 67 3.74 3.61 -1.68
CA THR A 67 4.87 4.50 -1.95
C THR A 67 4.81 5.07 -3.37
N THR A 68 4.53 4.23 -4.37
CA THR A 68 4.37 4.60 -5.79
C THR A 68 3.25 5.63 -5.96
N CYS A 69 2.09 5.41 -5.33
CA CYS A 69 1.01 6.41 -5.31
C CYS A 69 1.51 7.76 -4.78
N SER A 70 2.23 7.78 -3.65
CA SER A 70 2.75 9.03 -3.07
C SER A 70 3.73 9.72 -4.02
N ASP A 71 4.59 8.96 -4.68
CA ASP A 71 5.60 9.46 -5.60
C ASP A 71 5.03 9.99 -6.92
N GLY A 72 3.85 9.51 -7.34
CA GLY A 72 3.10 10.07 -8.46
C GLY A 72 2.75 11.56 -8.30
N PHE A 73 2.77 12.08 -7.06
CA PHE A 73 2.58 13.50 -6.74
C PHE A 73 3.88 14.26 -6.40
N ALA A 74 5.05 13.66 -6.64
CA ALA A 74 6.32 14.36 -6.49
C ALA A 74 6.52 15.45 -7.57
N GLY A 75 7.44 16.39 -7.31
CA GLY A 75 7.80 17.45 -8.25
C GLY A 75 7.02 18.78 -8.13
N LYS A 76 7.56 19.83 -8.75
CA LYS A 76 7.06 21.22 -8.66
C LYS A 76 5.76 21.45 -9.44
N ALA A 77 5.44 20.58 -10.39
CA ALA A 77 4.24 20.68 -11.22
C ALA A 77 2.95 20.24 -10.50
N MET A 78 3.07 19.70 -9.28
CA MET A 78 1.95 19.24 -8.47
C MET A 78 1.51 20.34 -7.51
N ASN A 79 0.24 20.74 -7.56
CA ASN A 79 -0.34 21.70 -6.60
C ASN A 79 -0.08 21.21 -5.17
N SER A 80 0.51 22.07 -4.35
CA SER A 80 0.89 21.76 -2.96
C SER A 80 -0.28 21.29 -2.10
N LYS A 81 -1.49 21.82 -2.33
CA LYS A 81 -2.69 21.43 -1.58
C LYS A 81 -3.15 20.01 -1.92
N VAL A 82 -3.19 19.66 -3.21
CA VAL A 82 -3.54 18.30 -3.67
C VAL A 82 -2.50 17.31 -3.18
N LYS A 83 -1.22 17.63 -3.38
CA LYS A 83 -0.09 16.80 -2.93
C LYS A 83 -0.15 16.52 -1.44
N ASN A 84 -0.33 17.54 -0.60
CA ASN A 84 -0.35 17.37 0.85
C ASN A 84 -1.57 16.55 1.31
N ALA A 85 -2.74 16.78 0.71
CA ALA A 85 -3.95 16.05 1.07
C ALA A 85 -3.87 14.57 0.71
N VAL A 86 -3.29 14.23 -0.45
CA VAL A 86 -3.04 12.84 -0.85
C VAL A 86 -1.97 12.23 0.06
N ARG A 87 -0.79 12.85 0.14
CA ARG A 87 0.35 12.32 0.91
C ARG A 87 -0.02 12.02 2.37
N GLY A 88 -0.80 12.86 3.03
CA GLY A 88 -1.22 12.61 4.42
C GLY A 88 -2.06 11.33 4.59
N GLN A 89 -2.97 11.05 3.64
CA GLN A 89 -3.74 9.81 3.64
C GLN A 89 -2.84 8.61 3.36
N ILE A 90 -2.01 8.69 2.32
CA ILE A 90 -1.15 7.58 1.90
C ILE A 90 -0.12 7.21 2.96
N LEU A 91 0.52 8.20 3.60
CA LEU A 91 1.45 7.94 4.70
C LEU A 91 0.78 7.20 5.85
N THR A 92 -0.49 7.50 6.14
CA THR A 92 -1.21 6.79 7.20
C THR A 92 -1.36 5.31 6.85
N VAL A 93 -1.69 4.99 5.59
CA VAL A 93 -1.79 3.59 5.13
C VAL A 93 -0.42 2.92 5.16
N ALA A 94 0.61 3.56 4.59
CA ALA A 94 2.00 3.08 4.60
C ALA A 94 2.55 2.79 5.99
N HIS A 95 2.22 3.62 6.98
CA HIS A 95 2.61 3.35 8.36
C HIS A 95 1.92 2.10 8.93
N LEU A 96 0.65 1.88 8.62
CA LEU A 96 -0.07 0.69 9.07
C LEU A 96 0.46 -0.58 8.38
N THR A 97 0.68 -0.52 7.07
CA THR A 97 1.24 -1.63 6.28
C THR A 97 2.67 -1.95 6.74
N SER A 98 3.51 -0.94 7.00
CA SER A 98 4.85 -1.12 7.56
C SER A 98 4.84 -1.74 8.96
N ASN A 99 3.91 -1.32 9.83
CA ASN A 99 3.74 -1.94 11.14
C ASN A 99 3.33 -3.42 11.02
N ALA A 100 2.43 -3.75 10.09
CA ALA A 100 2.04 -5.12 9.83
C ALA A 100 3.23 -5.96 9.34
N LEU A 101 4.00 -5.47 8.38
CA LEU A 101 5.20 -6.13 7.87
C LEU A 101 6.22 -6.40 8.99
N ALA A 102 6.45 -5.43 9.87
CA ALA A 102 7.35 -5.60 11.01
C ALA A 102 6.89 -6.72 11.96
N LEU A 103 5.58 -6.82 12.23
CA LEU A 103 5.01 -7.89 13.05
C LEU A 103 5.14 -9.26 12.38
N ILE A 104 4.91 -9.33 11.07
CA ILE A 104 5.03 -10.55 10.26
C ILE A 104 6.47 -11.04 10.27
N ASN A 105 7.43 -10.18 9.95
CA ASN A 105 8.86 -10.52 9.95
C ASN A 105 9.30 -11.01 11.34
N ARG A 106 8.80 -10.38 12.42
CA ARG A 106 9.09 -10.82 13.78
C ARG A 106 8.49 -12.19 14.09
N PHE A 107 7.27 -12.45 13.62
CA PHE A 107 6.63 -13.75 13.79
C PHE A 107 7.36 -14.84 13.00
N ALA A 108 7.79 -14.56 11.76
CA ALA A 108 8.62 -15.44 10.95
C ALA A 108 9.91 -15.83 11.69
N ALA A 109 10.64 -14.85 12.22
CA ALA A 109 11.89 -15.08 12.95
C ALA A 109 11.74 -15.91 14.25
N LEU A 110 10.53 -16.01 14.81
CA LEU A 110 10.25 -16.80 16.02
C LEU A 110 9.78 -18.23 15.72
N ASN A 111 9.35 -18.51 14.49
CA ASN A 111 8.70 -19.77 14.12
C ASN A 111 9.37 -20.48 12.92
N GLY A 112 10.35 -19.84 12.28
CA GLY A 112 11.23 -20.41 11.25
C GLY A 112 12.48 -21.06 11.82
#